data_AF-A0A525D651-F1
#
_entry.id   AF-A0A525D651-F1
#
_cell.length_a   1.000
_cell.length_b   1.000
_cell.length_c   1.000
_cell.angle_alpha   90.00
_cell.angle_beta   90.00
_cell.angle_gamma   90.00
#
_symmetry.space_group_name_H-M   'P 1'
#
loop_
_entity.id
_entity.type
_entity.pdbx_description
1 polymer ?
#
loop_
_entity_poly.entity_id
_entity_poly.type
_entity_poly.pdbx_seq_one_letter_code
_entity_poly.pdbx_strand_id
1 'polypeptide(L)' 'MMCSLSNLKSQDIDEIQALESDLGVAVLAFSCHDAKLSELDAPTLEKIQALENKMGLSLVAVES' A
#
# COMPACT_ATOMS: atom_id res chain seq x y z
N MET A 1 -3.95 -11.71 6.39
CA MET A 1 -4.12 -10.30 6.75
C MET A 1 -2.92 -9.46 6.36
N MET A 2 -3.03 -8.74 5.24
CA MET A 2 -2.08 -7.72 4.80
C MET A 2 -2.81 -6.38 4.78
N CYS A 3 -2.19 -5.35 5.35
CA CYS A 3 -2.76 -4.01 5.36
C CYS A 3 -2.06 -3.20 4.28
N SER A 4 -2.80 -2.82 3.23
CA SER A 4 -2.31 -1.92 2.19
C SER A 4 -2.90 -0.53 2.38
N LEU A 5 -2.42 0.42 1.58
CA LEU A 5 -3.11 1.69 1.43
C LEU A 5 -4.57 1.43 1.05
N SER A 6 -5.48 2.05 1.79
CA SER A 6 -6.91 1.91 1.59
C SER A 6 -7.31 2.48 0.24
N ASN A 7 -8.15 1.76 -0.50
CA ASN A 7 -8.86 2.36 -1.63
C ASN A 7 -10.04 3.17 -1.10
N LEU A 8 -9.82 4.48 -0.92
CA LEU A 8 -10.80 5.40 -0.32
C LEU A 8 -11.77 5.94 -1.37
N LYS A 9 -13.03 6.13 -0.98
CA LYS A 9 -13.98 6.90 -1.80
C LYS A 9 -13.77 8.39 -1.53
N SER A 10 -14.25 9.23 -2.45
CA SER A 10 -14.11 10.70 -2.35
C SER A 10 -14.61 11.26 -1.02
N GLN A 11 -15.73 10.72 -0.50
CA GLN A 11 -16.27 11.13 0.80
C GLN A 11 -15.32 10.81 1.97
N ASP A 12 -14.64 9.65 1.93
CA ASP A 12 -13.71 9.24 2.99
C ASP A 12 -12.43 10.11 2.98
N ILE A 13 -12.03 10.61 1.80
CA ILE A 13 -10.87 11.49 1.64
C ILE A 13 -11.12 12.84 2.33
N ASP A 14 -12.31 13.42 2.15
CA ASP A 14 -12.66 14.71 2.73
C ASP A 14 -12.66 14.66 4.28
N GLU A 15 -13.17 13.56 4.86
CA GLU A 15 -13.15 13.33 6.31
C GLU A 15 -11.71 13.21 6.84
N ILE A 16 -10.83 12.51 6.12
CA ILE A 16 -9.42 12.36 6.49
C ILE A 16 -8.69 13.71 6.40
N GLN A 17 -8.91 14.51 5.35
CA GLN A 17 -8.28 15.82 5.21
C GLN A 17 -8.70 16.80 6.31
N ALA A 18 -9.96 16.74 6.73
CA ALA A 18 -10.44 17.53 7.87
C ALA A 18 -9.71 17.16 9.15
N LEU A 19 -9.50 15.85 9.38
CA LEU A 19 -8.73 15.35 10.52
C LEU A 19 -7.24 15.76 10.46
N GLU A 20 -6.60 15.66 9.29
CA GLU A 20 -5.20 16.12 9.10
C GLU A 20 -5.06 17.61 9.41
N SER A 21 -6.04 18.42 9.00
CA SER A 21 -6.05 19.86 9.26
C SER A 21 -6.20 20.20 10.74
N ASP A 22 -6.99 19.43 11.48
CA ASP A 22 -7.17 19.58 12.93
C ASP A 22 -5.94 19.13 13.72
N LEU A 23 -5.31 18.02 13.31
CA LEU A 23 -4.14 17.47 13.98
C LEU A 23 -2.82 18.16 13.58
N GLY A 24 -2.79 18.85 12.44
CA GLY A 24 -1.59 19.47 11.88
C GLY A 24 -0.52 18.47 11.42
N VAL A 25 -0.90 17.21 11.20
CA VAL A 25 -0.01 16.13 10.75
C VAL A 25 -0.71 15.30 9.68
N ALA A 26 0.09 14.77 8.74
CA ALA A 26 -0.42 13.85 7.73
C ALA A 26 -0.67 12.46 8.33
N VAL A 27 -1.74 11.79 7.89
CA VAL A 27 -2.07 10.43 8.29
C VAL A 27 -2.14 9.51 7.08
N LEU A 28 -1.78 8.24 7.28
CA LEU A 28 -1.85 7.22 6.23
C LEU A 28 -3.01 6.28 6.53
N ALA A 29 -3.96 6.17 5.59
CA ALA A 29 -5.08 5.26 5.71
C ALA A 29 -4.67 3.87 5.19
N PHE A 30 -4.62 2.89 6.09
CA PHE A 30 -4.40 1.48 5.77
C PHE A 30 -5.67 0.66 6.02
N SER A 31 -5.99 -0.26 5.11
CA SER A 31 -7.06 -1.23 5.29
C SER A 31 -6.48 -2.64 5.20
N CYS A 32 -6.81 -3.44 6.20
CA CYS A 32 -6.38 -4.83 6.28
C CYS A 32 -7.37 -5.72 5.53
N HIS A 33 -6.85 -6.43 4.53
CA HIS A 33 -7.61 -7.42 3.77
C HIS A 33 -6.87 -8.76 3.82
N ASP A 34 -7.59 -9.85 3.61
CA ASP A 34 -6.97 -11.16 3.46
C ASP A 34 -6.42 -11.32 2.05
N ALA A 35 -5.26 -10.70 1.82
CA ALA A 35 -4.45 -10.94 0.65
C ALA A 35 -3.66 -12.25 0.83
N LYS A 36 -3.68 -13.10 -0.20
CA LYS A 36 -2.76 -14.24 -0.30
C LYS A 36 -1.50 -13.80 -1.03
N LEU A 37 -0.35 -14.30 -0.61
CA LEU A 37 0.92 -14.01 -1.30
C LEU A 37 0.97 -14.80 -2.60
N SER A 38 1.40 -14.14 -3.68
CA SER A 38 1.66 -14.82 -4.95
C SER A 38 2.97 -15.60 -4.88
N GLU A 39 2.97 -16.86 -5.31
CA GLU A 39 4.21 -17.60 -5.55
C GLU A 39 4.93 -17.03 -6.78
N LEU A 40 6.21 -16.70 -6.62
CA LEU A 40 7.03 -16.10 -7.67
C LEU A 40 8.21 -16.99 -7.99
N ASP A 41 8.55 -17.09 -9.27
CA ASP A 41 9.82 -17.65 -9.70
C ASP A 41 10.98 -16.65 -9.51
N ALA A 42 12.21 -17.17 -9.47
CA ALA A 42 13.42 -16.37 -9.31
C ALA A 42 13.54 -15.20 -10.30
N PRO A 43 13.33 -15.36 -11.62
CA PRO A 43 13.46 -14.25 -12.56
C PRO A 43 12.38 -13.18 -12.39
N THR A 44 11.17 -13.52 -11.91
CA THR A 44 10.14 -12.52 -11.59
C THR A 44 10.48 -11.77 -10.31
N LEU A 45 10.99 -12.47 -9.30
CA LEU A 45 11.44 -11.83 -8.06
C LEU A 45 12.58 -10.83 -8.29
N GLU A 46 13.57 -11.17 -9.14
CA GLU A 46 14.68 -10.27 -9.49
C GLU A 46 14.19 -8.96 -10.12
N LYS A 47 13.16 -9.02 -10.97
CA LYS A 47 12.57 -7.82 -11.58
C LYS A 47 11.91 -6.91 -10.55
N ILE A 48 11.22 -7.50 -9.58
CA ILE A 48 10.58 -6.74 -8.49
C ILE A 48 11.66 -6.07 -7.64
N GLN A 49 12.68 -6.82 -7.22
CA GLN A 49 13.77 -6.30 -6.40
C GLN A 49 14.57 -5.18 -7.09
N ALA A 50 14.80 -5.30 -8.40
CA ALA A 50 15.45 -4.24 -9.17
C ALA A 50 14.66 -2.93 -9.12
N LEU A 51 13.32 -3.00 -9.14
CA LEU A 51 12.45 -1.84 -9.07
C LEU A 51 12.37 -1.27 -7.64
N GLU A 52 12.26 -2.13 -6.62
CA GLU A 52 12.31 -1.77 -5.20
C GLU A 52 13.56 -0.93 -4.90
N ASN A 53 14.73 -1.43 -5.31
CA ASN A 53 16.02 -0.75 -5.10
C ASN A 53 16.10 0.58 -5.85
N LYS A 54 15.55 0.65 -7.07
CA LYS A 54 15.54 1.89 -7.86
C LYS A 54 14.65 2.97 -7.23
N MET A 55 13.52 2.59 -6.64
CA MET A 55 12.51 3.53 -6.16
C MET A 55 12.59 3.78 -4.64
N GLY A 56 13.35 2.99 -3.89
CA GLY A 56 13.36 3.04 -2.43
C GLY A 56 12.03 2.59 -1.82
N LEU A 57 11.34 1.66 -2.49
CA LEU A 57 10.02 1.15 -2.08
C LEU A 57 10.12 -0.33 -1.74
N SER A 58 9.15 -0.82 -0.95
CA SER A 58 8.92 -2.26 -0.79
C SER A 58 7.66 -2.64 -1.56
N LEU A 59 7.78 -3.68 -2.39
CA LEU A 59 6.73 -4.21 -3.25
C LEU A 59 6.42 -5.63 -2.82
N VAL A 60 5.16 -5.91 -2.53
CA VAL A 60 4.71 -7.24 -2.12
C VAL A 60 3.73 -7.78 -3.17
N ALA A 61 4.06 -8.94 -3.75
CA ALA A 61 3.18 -9.59 -4.71
C ALA A 61 2.08 -10.38 -3.99
N VAL A 62 0.84 -10.08 -4.33
CA VAL A 62 -0.35 -10.76 -3.80
C VAL A 62 -1.19 -11.32 -4.94
N GLU A 63 -2.03 -12.31 -4.64
CA GLU A 63 -3.03 -12.84 -5.56
C GLU A 63 -4.15 -11.81 -5.77
N SER A 64 -4.63 -11.70 -7.01
CA SER A 64 -5.75 -10.83 -7.40
C SER A 64 -7.11 -11.42 -7.06
#